data_AF-A0A2V9D220-F1
#
_entry.id   AF-A0A2V9D220-F1
#
_cell.length_a   1.000
_cell.length_b   1.000
_cell.length_c   1.000
_cell.angle_alpha   90.00
_cell.angle_beta   90.00
_cell.angle_gamma   90.00
#
_symmetry.space_group_name_H-M   'P 1'
#
loop_
_entity.id
_entity.type
_entity.pdbx_description
1 polymer ?
#
loop_
_entity_poly.entity_id
_entity_poly.type
_entity_poly.pdbx_seq_one_letter_code
_entity_poly.pdbx_strand_id
1 'polypeptide(L)'
;MGYPHTMEARVQERYTRPDHNDLQLTITVDDPKIYTKPFVLGSVNFKWVPDQQLAEQLCIPSEMLQYLNLIGDPAGTGVPPSK
;
A
#
# COMPACT_ATOMS: atom_id res chain seq x y z
N MET A 1 2.59 10.25 -1.89
CA MET A 1 2.51 10.53 -0.45
C MET A 1 2.37 9.20 0.27
N GLY A 2 3.46 8.69 0.85
CA GLY A 2 3.44 7.45 1.63
C GLY A 2 3.29 7.75 3.12
N TYR A 3 2.77 6.77 3.88
CA TYR A 3 2.84 6.81 5.34
C TYR A 3 4.21 6.27 5.76
N PRO A 4 5.12 7.12 6.26
CA PRO A 4 6.44 6.66 6.68
C PRO A 4 6.28 5.63 7.80
N HIS A 5 7.06 4.56 7.73
CA HIS A 5 7.07 3.48 8.70
C HIS A 5 8.50 2.98 8.90
N THR A 6 8.80 2.48 10.09
CA THR A 6 10.05 1.83 10.44
C THR A 6 9.96 0.33 10.21
N MET A 7 11.11 -0.35 10.34
CA MET A 7 11.17 -1.82 10.34
C MET A 7 10.53 -2.45 11.58
N GLU A 8 10.21 -1.66 12.61
CA GLU A 8 9.51 -2.11 13.82
C GLU A 8 8.00 -1.87 13.74
N ALA A 9 7.51 -1.27 12.66
CA ALA A 9 6.10 -1.05 12.44
C ALA A 9 5.34 -2.39 12.42
N ARG A 10 4.22 -2.44 13.13
CA ARG A 10 3.26 -3.53 13.08
C ARG A 10 2.02 -3.09 12.34
N VAL A 11 1.71 -3.77 11.24
CA VAL A 11 0.51 -3.54 10.46
C VAL A 11 -0.43 -4.73 10.65
N GLN A 12 -1.67 -4.45 11.06
CA GLN A 12 -2.73 -5.44 11.15
C GLN A 12 -3.78 -5.17 10.09
N GLU A 13 -3.98 -6.15 9.21
CA GLU A 13 -5.07 -6.18 8.24
C GLU A 13 -6.19 -7.08 8.77
N ARG A 14 -7.37 -6.50 9.01
CA ARG A 14 -8.55 -7.24 9.46
C ARG A 14 -9.57 -7.33 8.34
N TYR A 15 -9.71 -8.53 7.80
CA TYR A 15 -10.72 -8.86 6.79
C TYR A 15 -12.00 -9.34 7.47
N THR A 16 -13.12 -8.73 7.10
CA THR A 16 -14.46 -9.08 7.58
C THR A 16 -15.34 -9.32 6.37
N ARG A 17 -16.00 -10.48 6.31
CA ARG A 17 -16.98 -10.80 5.26
C ARG A 17 -18.39 -10.61 5.84
N PRO A 18 -18.99 -9.41 5.72
CA PRO A 18 -20.34 -9.16 6.26
C PRO A 18 -21.41 -9.98 5.54
N ASP A 19 -21.24 -10.24 4.24
CA ASP A 19 -22.14 -11.09 3.45
C ASP A 19 -21.40 -11.79 2.30
N HIS A 20 -22.15 -12.48 1.43
CA HIS A 20 -21.57 -13.27 0.34
C HIS A 20 -20.77 -12.42 -0.67
N ASN A 21 -21.19 -11.18 -0.93
CA ASN A 21 -20.64 -10.35 -2.00
C ASN A 21 -19.79 -9.19 -1.48
N ASP A 22 -19.77 -8.96 -0.17
CA ASP A 22 -19.02 -7.89 0.45
C ASP A 22 -17.85 -8.41 1.28
N LEU A 23 -16.69 -7.77 1.12
CA LEU A 23 -15.52 -7.96 1.98
C LEU A 23 -15.01 -6.60 2.42
N GLN A 24 -14.88 -6.41 3.72
CA GLN A 24 -14.35 -5.20 4.32
C GLN A 24 -12.95 -5.47 4.87
N LEU A 25 -12.00 -4.60 4.55
CA LEU A 25 -10.65 -4.58 5.10
C LEU A 25 -10.47 -3.34 5.96
N THR A 26 -10.05 -3.51 7.20
CA THR A 26 -9.56 -2.41 8.05
C THR A 26 -8.07 -2.59 8.32
N ILE A 27 -7.28 -1.55 8.05
CA ILE A 27 -5.82 -1.57 8.24
C ILE A 27 -5.49 -0.70 9.46
N THR A 28 -4.82 -1.29 10.45
CA THR A 28 -4.30 -0.59 11.63
C THR A 28 -2.78 -0.59 11.61
N VAL A 29 -2.18 0.58 11.83
CA VAL A 29 -0.72 0.76 11.87
C VAL A 29 -0.32 1.13 13.31
N ASP A 30 0.66 0.41 13.85
CA ASP A 30 1.32 0.67 15.12
C ASP A 30 2.83 0.81 14.87
N ASP A 31 3.34 2.04 14.91
CA ASP A 31 4.77 2.31 14.81
C ASP A 31 5.16 3.41 15.80
N PRO A 32 5.60 3.05 17.02
CA PRO A 32 5.85 4.00 18.10
C PRO A 32 7.08 4.87 17.88
N LYS A 33 7.93 4.56 16.88
CA LYS A 33 9.10 5.39 16.55
C LYS A 33 8.74 6.63 15.75
N ILE A 34 7.64 6.57 14.98
CA ILE A 34 7.21 7.66 14.10
C ILE A 34 5.88 8.26 14.57
N TYR A 35 4.97 7.45 15.12
CA TYR A 35 3.64 7.90 15.52
C TYR A 35 3.44 7.77 17.03
N THR A 36 2.66 8.69 17.59
CA THR A 36 2.41 8.77 19.05
C THR A 36 1.41 7.72 19.54
N LYS A 37 0.66 7.08 18.64
CA LYS A 37 -0.33 6.05 18.93
C LYS A 37 -0.67 5.23 17.68
N PRO A 38 -1.18 3.99 17.84
CA PRO A 38 -1.75 3.24 16.74
C PRO A 38 -2.92 4.00 16.09
N PHE A 39 -3.07 3.87 14.78
CA PHE A 39 -4.15 4.50 14.03
C PHE A 39 -4.71 3.58 12.94
N VAL A 40 -5.96 3.83 12.54
CA VAL A 40 -6.58 3.17 11.39
C VAL A 40 -6.19 3.93 10.14
N LEU A 41 -5.42 3.28 9.27
CA LEU A 41 -4.96 3.84 8.00
C LEU A 41 -6.12 4.06 7.03
N GLY A 42 -7.07 3.11 7.02
CA GLY A 42 -8.24 3.18 6.17
C GLY A 42 -9.12 1.94 6.31
N SER A 43 -10.33 2.05 5.75
CA SER A 43 -11.22 0.92 5.52
C SER A 43 -11.54 0.83 4.04
N VAL A 44 -11.35 -0.36 3.47
CA VAL A 44 -11.59 -0.66 2.06
C VAL A 44 -12.77 -1.62 1.98
N ASN A 45 -13.74 -1.32 1.12
CA ASN A 45 -14.85 -2.20 0.84
C ASN A 45 -14.67 -2.79 -0.55
N PHE A 46 -14.49 -4.11 -0.61
CA PHE A 46 -14.45 -4.86 -1.84
C PHE A 46 -15.83 -5.42 -2.14
N LYS A 47 -16.27 -5.21 -3.38
CA LYS A 47 -17.47 -5.82 -3.93
C LYS A 47 -17.07 -6.97 -4.84
N TRP A 48 -17.69 -8.11 -4.65
CA TRP A 48 -17.59 -9.21 -5.59
C TRP A 48 -18.23 -8.82 -6.91
N VAL A 49 -17.49 -9.02 -8.00
CA VAL A 49 -17.96 -8.82 -9.37
C VAL A 49 -17.89 -10.17 -10.08
N PRO A 50 -19.02 -10.72 -10.57
CA PRO A 50 -19.01 -11.96 -11.35
C PRO A 50 -18.08 -11.86 -12.54
N ASP A 51 -17.38 -12.95 -12.85
CA ASP A 51 -16.45 -13.07 -13.99
C ASP A 51 -15.35 -11.99 -14.02
N GLN A 52 -15.04 -11.37 -12.88
CA GLN A 52 -13.95 -10.40 -12.78
C GLN A 52 -12.62 -11.06 -13.12
N GLN A 53 -11.96 -10.52 -14.14
CA GLN A 53 -10.57 -10.85 -14.42
C GLN A 53 -9.69 -9.90 -13.61
N LEU A 54 -8.71 -10.48 -12.90
CA LEU A 54 -7.67 -9.70 -12.24
C LEU A 54 -6.75 -9.15 -13.31
N ALA A 55 -6.58 -7.82 -13.35
CA ALA A 55 -5.56 -7.20 -14.17
C ALA A 55 -4.20 -7.53 -13.54
N GLU A 56 -3.52 -8.53 -14.07
CA GLU A 56 -2.16 -8.84 -13.67
C GLU A 56 -1.22 -7.79 -14.25
N GLN A 57 -0.55 -7.04 -13.37
CA GLN A 57 0.55 -6.20 -13.78
C GLN A 57 1.82 -7.06 -13.79
N LEU A 58 2.18 -7.56 -14.97
CA LEU A 58 3.45 -8.26 -15.16
C LEU A 58 4.61 -7.30 -14.88
N CYS A 59 5.64 -7.80 -14.19
CA CYS A 59 6.84 -7.01 -13.98
C CYS A 59 7.58 -6.84 -15.31
N ILE A 60 7.61 -5.61 -15.81
CA ILE A 60 8.42 -5.24 -16.98
C ILE A 60 9.64 -4.48 -16.45
N PRO A 61 10.85 -5.09 -16.49
CA PRO A 61 12.04 -4.49 -15.87
C PRO A 61 12.35 -3.08 -16.35
N SER A 62 12.12 -2.77 -17.63
CA SER A 62 12.34 -1.42 -18.18
C SER A 62 11.38 -0.37 -17.60
N GLU A 63 10.12 -0.73 -17.36
CA GLU A 63 9.14 0.17 -16.74
C GLU A 63 9.46 0.37 -15.25
N MET A 64 9.90 -0.68 -14.55
CA MET A 64 10.36 -0.56 -13.17
C MET A 64 11.56 0.38 -13.05
N LEU A 65 12.55 0.28 -13.96
CA LEU A 65 13.68 1.20 -13.98
C LEU A 65 13.26 2.65 -14.23
N GLN A 66 12.29 2.87 -15.13
CA GLN A 66 11.73 4.21 -15.35
C GLN A 66 11.02 4.74 -14.10
N TYR A 67 10.22 3.91 -13.43
CA TYR A 67 9.56 4.26 -12.16
C TYR A 67 10.57 4.63 -11.06
N LEU A 68 11.65 3.86 -10.91
CA LEU A 68 12.68 4.15 -9.92
C LEU A 68 13.34 5.51 -10.18
N ASN A 69 13.75 5.78 -11.42
CA ASN A 69 14.40 7.04 -11.79
C ASN A 69 13.49 8.27 -11.62
N LEU A 70 12.21 8.14 -11.97
CA LEU A 70 11.27 9.27 -11.98
C LEU A 70 10.59 9.50 -10.62
N ILE A 71 10.31 8.43 -9.88
CA ILE A 71 9.44 8.47 -8.69
C ILE A 71 10.14 7.89 -7.47
N GLY A 72 10.66 6.67 -7.56
CA GLY A 72 11.17 5.91 -6.40
C GLY A 72 12.37 6.56 -5.71
N ASP A 73 13.46 6.75 -6.45
CA ASP A 73 14.72 7.23 -5.90
C ASP A 73 14.63 8.69 -5.41
N PRO A 74 14.02 9.63 -6.17
CA PRO A 74 13.86 11.00 -5.70
C PRO A 74 13.00 11.12 -4.44
N ALA A 75 11.97 10.28 -4.30
CA ALA A 75 11.10 10.28 -3.13
C ALA A 75 11.75 9.63 -1.89
N GLY A 76 12.62 8.62 -2.09
CA GLY A 76 13.23 7.86 -0.99
C GLY A 76 14.56 8.42 -0.48
N THR A 77 15.35 9.06 -1.34
CA THR A 77 16.72 9.51 -1.01
C THR A 77 16.87 11.02 -0.93
N GLY A 78 15.88 11.78 -1.41
CA GLY A 78 15.97 13.24 -1.56
C GLY A 78 16.97 13.69 -2.63
N VAL A 79 17.54 12.75 -3.41
CA VAL A 79 18.43 13.06 -4.53
C VAL A 79 17.56 13.45 -5.74
N PRO A 80 17.79 14.60 -6.38
CA PRO A 80 17.02 14.99 -7.55
C PRO A 80 17.23 13.98 -8.69
N PRO A 81 16.20 13.75 -9.53
CA PRO A 81 16.31 12.81 -10.64
C PRO A 81 17.49 13.18 -11.55
N SER A 82 18.29 12.18 -11.93
CA SER A 82 19.31 12.35 -12.97
C SER A 82 18.63 12.83 -14.24
N LYS A 83 19.16 13.90 -14.83
CA LYS A 83 18.74 14.39 -16.15
C LYS A 83 18.75 13.29 -17.20
#